data_AF-A0A8B6DEG4-F1
#
_entry.id   AF-A0A8B6DEG4-F1
#
_cell.length_a   1.000
_cell.length_b   1.000
_cell.length_c   1.000
_cell.angle_alpha   90.00
_cell.angle_beta   90.00
_cell.angle_gamma   90.00
#
_symmetry.space_group_name_H-M   'P 1'
#
loop_
_entity.id
_entity.type
_entity.pdbx_description
1 polymer ?
#
loop_
_entity_poly.entity_id
_entity_poly.type
_entity_poly.pdbx_seq_one_letter_code
_entity_poly.pdbx_strand_id
1 'polypeptide(L)'
;PTAPPSNIHASKKGFTSLTISWDALNVFTKNGDVKGYKIYYRGPGLAGTKSAIVLGKANCQYTITGLRQNSTYQFILQVINDIGPGPYSIFIPISTLPLR
;
A
#
# COMPACT_ATOMS: atom_id res chain seq x y z
N PRO A 1 -7.44 -0.66 -15.23
CA PRO A 1 -8.22 -1.12 -14.05
C PRO A 1 -9.23 -0.06 -13.61
N THR A 2 -10.44 -0.48 -13.21
CA THR A 2 -11.54 0.45 -12.83
C THR A 2 -11.81 0.51 -11.33
N ALA A 3 -11.22 -0.38 -10.54
CA ALA A 3 -11.31 -0.38 -9.09
C ALA A 3 -9.91 -0.23 -8.45
N PRO A 4 -9.82 0.28 -7.21
CA PRO A 4 -8.58 0.24 -6.43
C PRO A 4 -8.41 -1.12 -5.74
N PRO A 5 -7.23 -1.42 -5.18
CA PRO A 5 -7.05 -2.55 -4.26
C PRO A 5 -7.97 -2.43 -3.03
N SER A 6 -8.48 -3.56 -2.55
CA SER A 6 -9.37 -3.65 -1.38
C SER A 6 -8.69 -4.31 -0.18
N ASN A 7 -9.36 -4.28 0.98
CA ASN A 7 -8.91 -4.93 2.21
C ASN A 7 -7.47 -4.56 2.61
N ILE A 8 -7.12 -3.28 2.47
CA ILE A 8 -5.78 -2.78 2.78
C ILE A 8 -5.61 -2.74 4.31
N HIS A 9 -4.66 -3.51 4.84
CA HIS A 9 -4.40 -3.61 6.27
C HIS A 9 -2.92 -3.87 6.56
N ALA A 10 -2.51 -3.77 7.82
CA ALA A 10 -1.18 -4.19 8.25
C ALA A 10 -1.21 -5.66 8.67
N SER A 11 -0.56 -6.53 7.90
CA SER A 11 -0.39 -7.96 8.24
C SER A 11 0.72 -8.16 9.28
N LYS A 12 1.67 -7.24 9.39
CA LYS A 12 2.69 -7.22 10.45
C LYS A 12 3.03 -5.80 10.87
N LYS A 13 3.09 -5.57 12.18
CA LYS A 13 3.50 -4.29 12.77
C LYS A 13 4.78 -4.48 13.58
N GLY A 14 5.76 -3.62 13.35
CA GLY A 14 6.95 -3.48 14.18
C GLY A 14 7.04 -2.06 14.75
N PHE A 15 8.07 -1.81 15.55
CA PHE A 15 8.31 -0.47 16.09
C PHE A 15 8.73 0.51 14.99
N THR A 16 9.55 0.10 14.02
CA THR A 16 10.04 0.98 12.93
C THR A 16 9.71 0.45 11.54
N SER A 17 8.74 -0.47 11.46
CA SER A 17 8.38 -1.14 10.21
C SER A 17 6.90 -1.51 10.17
N LEU A 18 6.31 -1.48 8.97
CA LEU A 18 4.96 -1.94 8.70
C LEU A 18 4.96 -2.83 7.47
N THR A 19 4.33 -4.00 7.54
CA THR A 19 3.99 -4.80 6.35
C THR A 19 2.53 -4.58 6.04
N ILE A 20 2.27 -3.97 4.89
CA ILE A 20 0.93 -3.68 4.37
C ILE A 20 0.55 -4.79 3.39
N SER A 21 -0.66 -5.29 3.51
CA SER A 21 -1.25 -6.32 2.65
C SER A 21 -2.60 -5.84 2.12
N TRP A 22 -3.00 -6.34 0.96
CA TRP A 22 -4.25 -6.02 0.28
C TRP A 22 -4.76 -7.23 -0.50
N ASP A 23 -5.99 -7.16 -1.01
CA ASP A 23 -6.53 -8.20 -1.88
C ASP A 23 -6.16 -7.92 -3.35
N ALA A 24 -5.94 -8.99 -4.11
CA ALA A 24 -5.83 -8.90 -5.57
C ALA A 24 -7.14 -8.39 -6.18
N LEU A 25 -7.07 -7.70 -7.33
CA LEU A 25 -8.31 -7.28 -7.99
C LEU A 25 -9.07 -8.47 -8.55
N ASN A 26 -10.39 -8.40 -8.44
CA ASN A 26 -11.27 -9.31 -9.13
C ASN A 26 -11.10 -9.20 -10.65
N VAL A 27 -11.37 -10.31 -11.36
CA VAL A 27 -11.19 -10.41 -12.82
C VAL A 27 -12.06 -9.44 -13.62
N PHE A 28 -13.16 -8.97 -13.04
CA PHE A 28 -14.12 -8.06 -13.69
C PHE A 28 -13.66 -6.59 -13.66
N THR A 29 -12.73 -6.22 -12.79
CA THR A 29 -12.28 -4.82 -12.61
C THR A 29 -10.82 -4.60 -13.04
N LYS A 30 -10.07 -5.67 -13.33
CA LYS A 30 -8.68 -5.55 -13.79
C LYS A 30 -8.56 -4.92 -15.18
N ASN A 31 -9.51 -5.18 -16.09
CA ASN A 31 -9.55 -4.66 -17.47
C ASN A 31 -8.19 -4.72 -18.18
N GLY A 32 -7.57 -5.90 -18.18
CA GLY A 32 -6.17 -6.14 -18.60
C GLY A 32 -5.38 -6.89 -17.52
N ASP A 33 -4.12 -7.25 -17.80
CA ASP A 33 -3.30 -7.96 -16.83
C ASP A 33 -2.63 -7.02 -15.83
N VAL A 34 -2.78 -7.34 -14.56
CA VAL A 34 -2.15 -6.59 -13.47
C VAL A 34 -0.63 -6.73 -13.58
N LYS A 35 0.05 -5.59 -13.67
CA LYS A 35 1.52 -5.51 -13.66
C LYS A 35 2.06 -5.28 -12.26
N GLY A 36 1.27 -4.66 -11.40
CA GLY A 36 1.68 -4.39 -10.04
C GLY A 36 0.80 -3.37 -9.33
N TYR A 37 1.32 -2.87 -8.22
CA TYR A 37 0.67 -1.94 -7.33
C TYR A 37 1.61 -0.79 -7.01
N LYS A 38 1.07 0.42 -6.91
CA LYS A 38 1.81 1.58 -6.41
C LYS A 38 1.22 1.99 -5.07
N ILE A 39 2.10 2.06 -4.08
CA ILE A 39 1.78 2.39 -2.69
C ILE A 39 2.31 3.78 -2.46
N TYR A 40 1.49 4.65 -1.89
CA TYR A 40 1.91 5.96 -1.43
C TYR A 40 1.68 6.05 0.05
N TYR A 41 2.61 6.69 0.75
CA TYR A 41 2.54 6.82 2.19
C TYR A 41 3.16 8.13 2.67
N ARG A 42 2.58 8.68 3.73
CA ARG A 42 3.08 9.89 4.39
C ARG A 42 2.89 9.77 5.90
N GLY A 43 3.70 10.51 6.64
CA GLY A 43 3.62 10.53 8.10
C GLY A 43 4.85 11.17 8.74
N PRO A 44 4.95 11.11 10.08
CA PRO A 44 6.02 11.75 10.82
C PRO A 44 7.41 11.34 10.35
N GLY A 45 8.29 12.34 10.19
CA GLY A 45 9.68 12.14 9.77
C GLY A 45 9.91 11.93 8.28
N LEU A 46 8.85 11.84 7.46
CA LEU A 46 8.98 11.76 6.01
C LEU A 46 8.87 13.15 5.38
N ALA A 47 9.79 13.49 4.49
CA ALA A 47 9.66 14.67 3.62
C ALA A 47 8.60 14.39 2.54
N GLY A 48 7.38 14.86 2.79
CA GLY A 48 6.23 14.74 1.90
C GLY A 48 5.70 13.31 1.75
N THR A 49 4.97 13.06 0.66
CA THR A 49 4.48 11.73 0.30
C THR A 49 5.61 10.93 -0.35
N LYS A 50 5.86 9.72 0.17
CA LYS A 50 6.75 8.72 -0.43
C LYS A 50 5.92 7.71 -1.24
N SER A 51 6.58 6.98 -2.14
CA SER A 51 5.94 5.92 -2.90
C SER A 51 6.84 4.72 -3.15
N ALA A 52 6.23 3.55 -3.28
CA ALA A 52 6.87 2.31 -3.68
C ALA A 52 6.06 1.60 -4.77
N ILE A 53 6.73 0.77 -5.57
CA ILE A 53 6.10 -0.05 -6.62
C ILE A 53 6.36 -1.52 -6.30
N VAL A 54 5.29 -2.31 -6.31
CA VAL A 54 5.33 -3.76 -6.18
C VAL A 54 4.95 -4.36 -7.53
N LEU A 55 5.87 -5.06 -8.17
CA LEU A 55 5.66 -5.69 -9.47
C LEU A 55 5.14 -7.12 -9.30
N GLY A 56 4.33 -7.58 -10.25
CA GLY A 56 3.79 -8.94 -10.29
C GLY A 56 2.38 -9.06 -9.69
N LYS A 57 1.48 -9.72 -10.43
CA LYS A 57 0.06 -9.88 -10.06
C LYS A 57 -0.21 -10.68 -8.77
N ALA A 58 0.73 -11.55 -8.37
CA ALA A 58 0.60 -12.36 -7.16
C ALA A 58 1.06 -11.63 -5.89
N ASN A 59 1.79 -10.53 -6.04
CA ASN A 59 2.38 -9.82 -4.91
C ASN A 59 1.37 -8.81 -4.35
N CYS A 60 0.76 -9.18 -3.23
CA CYS A 60 -0.23 -8.33 -2.54
C CYS A 60 0.22 -7.90 -1.14
N GLN A 61 1.53 -7.72 -0.97
CA GLN A 61 2.12 -7.19 0.26
C GLN A 61 3.37 -6.35 0.00
N TYR A 62 3.68 -5.44 0.93
CA TYR A 62 4.90 -4.63 0.92
C TYR A 62 5.33 -4.26 2.34
N THR A 63 6.63 -4.35 2.61
CA THR A 63 7.21 -3.95 3.90
C THR A 63 7.89 -2.59 3.78
N ILE A 64 7.44 -1.62 4.58
CA ILE A 64 8.10 -0.34 4.78
C ILE A 64 8.94 -0.41 6.05
N THR A 65 10.19 0.05 5.99
CA THR A 65 11.13 0.11 7.11
C THR A 65 11.60 1.55 7.35
N GLY A 66 12.30 1.80 8.47
CA GLY A 66 12.84 3.13 8.80
C GLY A 66 11.77 4.13 9.24
N LEU A 67 10.62 3.63 9.71
CA LEU A 67 9.53 4.45 10.24
C LEU A 67 9.84 4.87 11.69
N ARG A 68 9.26 5.99 12.11
CA ARG A 68 9.28 6.41 13.51
C ARG A 68 8.37 5.50 14.34
N GLN A 69 8.81 5.18 15.56
CA GLN A 69 8.03 4.40 16.51
C GLN A 69 6.82 5.18 17.01
N ASN A 70 5.80 4.47 17.51
CA ASN A 70 4.57 5.05 18.03
C ASN A 70 3.97 6.16 17.14
N SER A 71 3.99 5.96 15.82
CA SER A 71 3.59 6.97 14.84
C SER A 71 2.58 6.40 13.85
N THR A 72 1.60 7.22 13.47
CA THR A 72 0.58 6.87 12.47
C THR A 72 0.99 7.37 11.10
N TYR A 73 0.91 6.47 10.12
CA TYR A 73 1.16 6.74 8.71
C TYR A 73 -0.15 6.58 7.92
N GLN A 74 -0.33 7.41 6.90
CA GLN A 74 -1.47 7.30 5.98
C GLN A 74 -1.01 6.61 4.70
N PHE A 75 -1.73 5.57 4.29
CA PHE A 75 -1.48 4.80 3.07
C PHE A 75 -2.58 5.00 2.04
N ILE A 76 -2.21 5.01 0.77
CA ILE A 76 -3.12 4.98 -0.37
C ILE A 76 -2.49 4.16 -1.48
N LEU A 77 -3.27 3.28 -2.11
CA LEU A 77 -2.79 2.32 -3.11
C LEU A 77 -3.55 2.47 -4.42
N GLN A 78 -2.88 2.17 -5.53
CA GLN A 78 -3.53 1.98 -6.84
C GLN A 78 -2.92 0.75 -7.53
N VAL A 79 -3.70 0.09 -8.37
CA VAL A 79 -3.20 -0.96 -9.26
C VAL A 79 -2.69 -0.37 -10.58
N ILE A 80 -1.72 -1.03 -11.20
CA ILE A 80 -1.23 -0.74 -12.55
C ILE A 80 -1.48 -1.97 -13.43
N ASN A 81 -2.10 -1.77 -14.60
CA ASN A 81 -2.18 -2.79 -15.66
C ASN A 81 -1.47 -2.30 -16.94
N ASP A 82 -1.58 -3.06 -18.04
CA ASP A 82 -1.01 -2.70 -19.35
C ASP A 82 -1.44 -1.32 -19.89
N ILE A 83 -2.64 -0.85 -19.54
CA ILE A 83 -3.19 0.43 -19.99
C ILE A 83 -2.64 1.57 -19.12
N GLY A 84 -2.49 1.33 -17.82
CA GLY A 84 -1.99 2.33 -16.88
C GLY A 84 -2.50 2.16 -15.45
N PRO A 85 -2.38 3.22 -14.62
CA PRO A 85 -2.85 3.20 -13.25
C PRO A 85 -4.39 3.23 -13.17
N GLY A 86 -4.95 2.44 -12.26
CA GLY A 86 -6.35 2.53 -11.84
C GLY A 86 -6.57 3.66 -10.82
N PRO A 87 -7.80 3.78 -10.28
CA PRO A 87 -8.10 4.77 -9.26
C PRO A 87 -7.35 4.48 -7.96
N TYR A 88 -7.21 5.53 -7.15
CA TYR A 88 -6.67 5.42 -5.79
C TYR A 88 -7.68 4.78 -4.84
N SER A 89 -7.19 4.03 -3.86
CA SER A 89 -7.97 3.58 -2.71
C SER A 89 -8.36 4.76 -1.81
N ILE A 90 -9.15 4.49 -0.77
CA ILE A 90 -9.28 5.42 0.35
C ILE A 90 -7.96 5.51 1.15
N PHE A 91 -7.82 6.55 1.97
CA PHE A 91 -6.71 6.67 2.91
C PHE A 91 -6.88 5.69 4.08
N ILE A 92 -5.84 4.92 4.36
CA ILE A 92 -5.81 3.96 5.46
C ILE A 92 -4.76 4.39 6.50
N PRO A 93 -5.16 4.77 7.72
CA PRO A 93 -4.23 5.08 8.80
C PRO A 93 -3.71 3.79 9.45
N ILE A 94 -2.39 3.65 9.56
CA ILE A 94 -1.74 2.49 10.17
C ILE A 94 -0.59 2.97 11.05
N SER A 95 -0.62 2.57 12.32
CA SER A 95 0.41 2.91 13.30
C SER A 95 1.43 1.81 13.49
N THR A 96 2.70 2.21 13.65
CA THR A 96 3.75 1.34 14.22
C THR A 96 3.42 0.98 15.66
N LEU A 97 4.12 0.00 16.22
CA LEU A 97 3.96 -0.36 17.63
C LEU A 97 4.26 0.84 18.56
N PRO A 98 3.56 0.93 19.73
CA PRO A 98 3.85 1.92 20.74
C PRO A 98 5.27 1.76 21.31
N LEU A 99 5.78 2.79 21.98
CA LEU A 99 7.01 2.67 22.74
C LEU A 99 6.82 1.63 23.86
N ARG A 100 7.88 0.87 24.17
CA ARG A 100 7.87 -0.11 25.25
C ARG A 100 7.90 0.58 26.61
#